data_AF-A0A349FCF1-F1
#
_entry.id   AF-A0A349FCF1-F1
#
_cell.length_a   1.000
_cell.length_b   1.000
_cell.length_c   1.000
_cell.angle_alpha   90.00
_cell.angle_beta   90.00
_cell.angle_gamma   90.00
#
_symmetry.space_group_name_H-M   'P 1'
#
loop_
_entity.id
_entity.type
_entity.pdbx_description
1 polymer ?
#
loop_
_entity_poly.entity_id
_entity_poly.type
_entity_poly.pdbx_seq_one_letter_code
_entity_poly.pdbx_strand_id
1 'polypeptide(L)'
;MSKVLYSASRSPFYFQIDKAITAASKVLAWTNLALVAVIIIQVVLRKVFSNGQISLEELQWHLYATAAMFGTAYAQVTNLHVRVDLFYHKFSERKKAFVDIVGLIFLAIPFVVIVILHSYDFAYESWRVNESSA
;
A
#
# COMPACT_ATOMS: atom_id res chain seq x y z
N MET A 1 6.36 16.42 -14.34
CA MET A 1 6.28 17.80 -13.80
C MET A 1 5.87 17.71 -12.33
N SER A 2 6.85 17.52 -11.41
CA SER A 2 6.69 17.62 -9.93
C SER A 2 8.00 17.36 -9.15
N LYS A 3 9.14 17.07 -9.79
CA LYS A 3 10.45 16.81 -9.12
C LYS A 3 11.03 17.98 -8.30
N VAL A 4 10.31 19.09 -8.14
CA VAL A 4 10.89 20.37 -7.67
C VAL A 4 10.73 20.60 -6.17
N LEU A 5 9.84 19.91 -5.44
CA LEU A 5 9.49 20.35 -4.07
C LEU A 5 10.24 19.69 -2.90
N TYR A 6 11.22 18.79 -3.13
CA TYR A 6 11.98 18.13 -2.05
C TYR A 6 13.50 18.09 -2.29
N SER A 7 14.08 19.20 -2.73
CA SER A 7 15.54 19.38 -2.86
C SER A 7 16.33 19.37 -1.51
N ALA A 8 15.74 18.93 -0.40
CA ALA A 8 16.22 19.30 0.94
C ALA A 8 16.63 18.16 1.88
N SER A 9 16.84 16.93 1.39
CA SER A 9 17.63 15.93 2.13
C SER A 9 18.84 15.51 1.28
N ARG A 10 19.99 16.12 1.55
CA ARG A 10 21.29 15.70 0.99
C ARG A 10 21.84 14.43 1.68
N SER A 11 21.04 13.76 2.52
CA SER A 11 21.54 12.60 3.25
C SER A 11 21.52 11.36 2.34
N PRO A 12 22.64 10.65 2.19
CA PRO A 12 22.72 9.44 1.35
C PRO A 12 21.75 8.35 1.83
N PHE A 13 21.40 8.36 3.13
CA PHE A 13 20.45 7.43 3.74
C PHE A 13 19.03 7.56 3.17
N TYR A 14 18.51 8.78 3.02
CA TYR A 14 17.18 9.03 2.45
C TYR A 14 17.04 8.45 1.05
N PHE A 15 18.04 8.66 0.18
CA PHE A 15 18.03 8.13 -1.19
C PHE A 15 18.05 6.61 -1.25
N GLN A 16 18.72 5.95 -0.29
CA GLN A 16 18.74 4.49 -0.23
C GLN A 16 17.35 3.94 0.11
N ILE A 17 16.67 4.54 1.08
CA ILE A 17 15.29 4.17 1.45
C ILE A 17 14.34 4.35 0.27
N ASP A 18 14.34 5.53 -0.36
CA ASP A 18 13.47 5.82 -1.51
C ASP A 18 13.71 4.83 -2.66
N LYS A 19 14.98 4.50 -2.94
CA LYS A 19 15.34 3.54 -3.98
C LYS A 19 14.90 2.12 -3.61
N ALA A 20 15.07 1.70 -2.36
CA ALA A 20 14.63 0.39 -1.88
C ALA A 20 13.12 0.24 -1.98
N ILE A 21 12.35 1.22 -1.49
CA ILE A 21 10.88 1.24 -1.57
C ILE A 21 10.43 1.21 -3.02
N THR A 22 11.03 2.03 -3.88
CA THR A 22 10.70 2.09 -5.31
C THR A 22 11.00 0.76 -6.01
N ALA A 23 12.13 0.13 -5.73
CA ALA A 23 12.50 -1.15 -6.33
C ALA A 23 11.56 -2.28 -5.87
N ALA A 24 11.31 -2.39 -4.57
CA ALA A 24 10.39 -3.38 -4.01
C ALA A 24 8.98 -3.22 -4.59
N SER A 25 8.47 -1.98 -4.66
CA SER A 25 7.14 -1.70 -5.19
C SER A 25 7.01 -2.03 -6.68
N LYS A 26 8.07 -1.86 -7.48
CA LYS A 26 8.06 -2.24 -8.91
C LYS A 26 8.01 -3.75 -9.10
N VAL A 27 8.71 -4.51 -8.27
CA VAL A 27 8.64 -5.97 -8.29
C VAL A 27 7.26 -6.43 -7.83
N LEU A 28 6.74 -5.83 -6.77
CA LEU A 28 5.42 -6.17 -6.24
C LEU A 28 4.27 -5.66 -7.10
N ALA A 29 4.49 -4.71 -8.01
CA ALA A 29 3.46 -4.31 -8.98
C ALA A 29 2.96 -5.48 -9.85
N TRP A 30 3.79 -6.51 -10.06
CA TRP A 30 3.40 -7.73 -10.77
C TRP A 30 2.32 -8.54 -10.04
N THR A 31 2.12 -8.33 -8.74
CA THR A 31 1.01 -8.98 -8.01
C THR A 31 -0.35 -8.52 -8.53
N ASN A 32 -0.48 -7.33 -9.11
CA ASN A 32 -1.71 -6.89 -9.78
C ASN A 32 -2.05 -7.76 -10.99
N LEU A 33 -1.03 -8.13 -11.78
CA LEU A 33 -1.24 -9.02 -12.93
C LEU A 33 -1.69 -10.40 -12.45
N ALA A 34 -1.05 -10.93 -11.40
CA ALA A 34 -1.46 -12.18 -10.77
C ALA A 34 -2.88 -12.09 -10.20
N LEU A 35 -3.24 -10.99 -9.54
CA LEU A 35 -4.57 -10.75 -8.99
C LEU A 35 -5.64 -10.80 -10.09
N VAL A 36 -5.42 -10.09 -11.21
CA VAL A 36 -6.34 -10.10 -12.36
C VAL A 36 -6.50 -11.51 -12.92
N ALA A 37 -5.39 -12.26 -13.06
CA ALA A 37 -5.45 -13.65 -13.52
C ALA A 37 -6.29 -14.53 -12.58
N VAL A 38 -6.08 -14.44 -11.26
CA VAL A 38 -6.84 -15.20 -10.25
C VAL A 38 -8.32 -14.83 -10.28
N ILE A 39 -8.66 -13.54 -10.41
CA ILE A 39 -10.06 -13.07 -10.54
C ILE A 39 -10.71 -13.69 -11.79
N ILE A 40 -10.03 -13.66 -12.93
CA ILE A 40 -10.56 -14.25 -14.18
C ILE A 40 -10.81 -15.74 -14.00
N ILE A 41 -9.84 -16.48 -13.46
CA ILE A 41 -9.97 -17.92 -13.19
C ILE A 41 -11.16 -18.18 -12.27
N GLN A 42 -11.27 -17.45 -11.16
CA GLN A 42 -12.37 -17.61 -10.21
C GLN A 42 -13.73 -17.30 -10.83
N VAL A 43 -13.84 -16.24 -11.65
CA VAL A 43 -15.08 -15.88 -12.33
C VAL A 43 -15.47 -16.96 -13.34
N VAL A 44 -14.52 -17.48 -14.12
CA VAL A 44 -14.76 -18.56 -15.08
C VAL A 44 -15.23 -19.83 -14.36
N LEU A 45 -14.53 -20.26 -13.31
CA LEU A 45 -14.90 -21.42 -12.51
C LEU A 45 -16.30 -21.26 -11.89
N ARG A 46 -16.57 -20.10 -11.30
CA ARG A 46 -17.86 -19.80 -10.66
C ARG A 46 -19.01 -19.68 -11.65
N LYS A 47 -18.80 -19.09 -12.83
CA LYS A 47 -19.88 -18.76 -13.77
C LYS A 47 -20.09 -19.79 -14.86
N VAL A 48 -19.02 -20.43 -15.35
CA VAL A 48 -19.10 -21.44 -16.41
C VAL A 48 -19.25 -22.84 -15.80
N PHE A 49 -18.48 -23.14 -14.76
CA PHE A 49 -18.44 -24.47 -14.15
C PHE A 49 -19.31 -24.57 -12.89
N SER A 50 -19.97 -23.47 -12.47
CA SER A 50 -20.75 -23.38 -11.23
C SER A 50 -19.98 -23.83 -9.97
N ASN A 51 -18.64 -23.76 -10.00
CA ASN A 51 -17.75 -24.22 -8.95
C ASN A 51 -16.80 -23.08 -8.55
N GLY A 52 -17.28 -22.18 -7.69
CA GLY A 52 -16.43 -21.12 -7.13
C GLY A 52 -15.58 -21.66 -5.98
N GLN A 53 -14.27 -21.42 -6.02
CA GLN A 53 -13.36 -21.98 -5.01
C GLN A 53 -13.01 -20.93 -3.95
N ILE A 54 -13.18 -21.27 -2.67
CA ILE A 54 -12.95 -20.34 -1.55
C ILE A 54 -11.46 -19.98 -1.46
N SER A 55 -10.56 -20.94 -1.67
CA SER A 55 -9.11 -20.67 -1.62
C SER A 55 -8.64 -19.67 -2.69
N LEU A 56 -9.29 -19.60 -3.85
CA LEU A 56 -9.00 -18.57 -4.84
C LEU A 56 -9.52 -17.19 -4.42
N GLU A 57 -10.57 -17.11 -3.60
CA GLU A 57 -11.03 -15.84 -3.03
C GLU A 57 -10.08 -15.37 -1.95
N GLU A 58 -9.68 -16.25 -1.03
CA GLU A 58 -8.67 -15.95 -0.03
C GLU A 58 -7.37 -15.47 -0.69
N LEU A 59 -6.89 -16.15 -1.74
CA LEU A 59 -5.72 -15.72 -2.50
C LEU A 59 -5.88 -14.31 -3.11
N GLN A 60 -7.07 -13.95 -3.59
CA GLN A 60 -7.34 -12.60 -4.09
C GLN A 60 -7.17 -11.55 -3.00
N TRP A 61 -7.68 -11.79 -1.78
CA TRP A 61 -7.51 -10.86 -0.66
C TRP A 61 -6.03 -10.63 -0.32
N HIS A 62 -5.22 -11.70 -0.32
CA HIS A 62 -3.78 -11.59 -0.05
C HIS A 62 -3.03 -10.82 -1.16
N LEU A 63 -3.32 -11.13 -2.42
CA LEU A 63 -2.72 -10.42 -3.56
C LEU A 63 -3.14 -8.95 -3.60
N TYR A 64 -4.42 -8.67 -3.33
CA TYR A 64 -4.96 -7.32 -3.25
C TYR A 64 -4.33 -6.52 -2.11
N ALA A 65 -4.27 -7.08 -0.90
CA ALA A 65 -3.64 -6.43 0.25
C ALA A 65 -2.18 -6.09 -0.03
N THR A 66 -1.43 -7.04 -0.61
CA THR A 66 -0.03 -6.82 -1.03
C THR A 66 0.07 -5.68 -2.06
N ALA A 67 -0.72 -5.74 -3.13
CA ALA A 67 -0.71 -4.70 -4.16
C ALA A 67 -1.06 -3.32 -3.60
N ALA A 68 -2.07 -3.23 -2.74
CA ALA A 68 -2.52 -1.99 -2.13
C ALA A 68 -1.47 -1.41 -1.17
N MET A 69 -0.90 -2.22 -0.27
CA MET A 69 0.11 -1.76 0.69
C MET A 69 1.35 -1.21 0.00
N PHE A 70 1.92 -1.92 -0.97
CA PHE A 70 3.11 -1.44 -1.67
C PHE A 70 2.80 -0.35 -2.70
N GLY A 71 1.59 -0.35 -3.28
CA GLY A 71 1.09 0.73 -4.12
C GLY A 71 0.98 2.05 -3.36
N THR A 72 0.48 2.03 -2.12
CA THR A 72 0.42 3.23 -1.28
C THR A 72 1.80 3.75 -0.89
N ALA A 73 2.74 2.85 -0.56
CA ALA A 73 4.14 3.22 -0.29
C ALA A 73 4.81 3.87 -1.51
N TYR A 74 4.62 3.30 -2.70
CA TYR A 74 5.11 3.88 -3.95
C TYR A 74 4.49 5.24 -4.23
N ALA A 75 3.18 5.39 -4.05
CA ALA A 75 2.48 6.65 -4.27
C ALA A 75 2.97 7.75 -3.32
N GLN A 76 3.34 7.40 -2.09
CA GLN A 76 3.91 8.33 -1.11
C GLN A 76 5.30 8.83 -1.56
N VAL A 77 6.21 7.92 -1.91
CA VAL A 77 7.57 8.29 -2.37
C VAL A 77 7.52 9.10 -3.67
N THR A 78 6.62 8.76 -4.59
CA THR A 78 6.49 9.43 -5.89
C THR A 78 5.56 10.64 -5.88
N ASN A 79 4.95 10.98 -4.75
CA ASN A 79 3.99 12.07 -4.62
C ASN A 79 2.77 11.93 -5.57
N LEU A 80 2.42 10.68 -5.92
CA LEU A 80 1.27 10.33 -6.78
C LEU A 80 -0.04 10.15 -5.99
N HIS A 81 -0.01 10.32 -4.66
CA HIS A 81 -1.22 10.23 -3.85
C HIS A 81 -2.27 11.24 -4.37
N VAL A 82 -3.51 10.76 -4.58
CA VAL A 82 -4.60 11.59 -5.07
C VAL A 82 -4.94 12.61 -3.99
N ARG A 83 -4.58 13.86 -4.23
CA ARG A 83 -4.87 14.98 -3.32
C ARG A 83 -6.05 15.77 -3.88
N VAL A 84 -7.05 16.05 -3.04
CA VAL A 84 -8.20 16.88 -3.40
C VAL A 84 -7.76 18.36 -3.30
N ASP A 85 -6.98 18.80 -4.29
CA ASP A 85 -6.21 20.03 -4.19
C ASP A 85 -6.84 21.22 -4.93
N LEU A 86 -7.88 21.83 -4.34
CA LEU A 86 -8.33 23.17 -4.79
C LEU A 86 -7.47 24.30 -4.17
N PHE A 87 -6.99 24.11 -2.94
CA PHE A 87 -6.29 25.14 -2.16
C PHE A 87 -4.78 24.91 -2.06
N TYR A 88 -4.32 23.67 -2.16
CA TYR A 88 -2.92 23.29 -1.97
C TYR A 88 -1.98 23.91 -3.02
N HIS A 89 -2.46 24.11 -4.24
CA HIS A 89 -1.68 24.74 -5.31
C HIS A 89 -1.28 26.19 -5.00
N LYS A 90 -2.08 26.90 -4.19
CA LYS A 90 -1.86 28.30 -3.79
C LYS A 90 -0.95 28.44 -2.56
N PHE A 91 -0.57 27.34 -1.90
CA PHE A 91 0.24 27.38 -0.69
C PHE A 91 1.73 27.56 -1.00
N SER A 92 2.42 28.34 -0.17
CA SER A 92 3.89 28.40 -0.17
C SER A 92 4.49 27.06 0.28
N GLU A 93 5.75 26.80 -0.07
CA GLU A 93 6.40 25.52 0.24
C GLU A 93 6.38 25.17 1.74
N ARG A 94 6.55 26.18 2.61
CA ARG A 94 6.46 26.00 4.07
C ARG A 94 5.06 25.56 4.52
N LYS A 95 4.01 26.13 3.93
CA LYS A 95 2.62 25.75 4.25
C LYS A 95 2.30 24.34 3.75
N LYS A 96 2.81 23.96 2.56
CA LYS A 96 2.68 22.60 2.04
C LYS A 96 3.32 21.58 2.98
N ALA A 97 4.59 21.79 3.34
CA ALA A 97 5.31 20.93 4.28
C ALA A 97 4.61 20.84 5.65
N PHE A 98 4.08 21.96 6.17
CA PHE A 98 3.33 21.96 7.42
C PHE A 98 2.06 21.10 7.32
N VAL A 99 1.27 21.26 6.27
CA VAL A 99 0.05 20.45 6.05
C VAL A 99 0.39 18.98 5.89
N ASP A 100 1.45 18.63 5.15
CA ASP A 100 1.88 17.25 4.97
C ASP A 100 2.31 16.60 6.29
N ILE A 101 3.07 17.32 7.12
CA ILE A 101 3.52 16.84 8.44
C ILE A 101 2.32 16.66 9.38
N VAL A 102 1.41 17.64 9.43
CA VAL A 102 0.20 17.55 10.27
C VAL A 102 -0.68 16.39 9.80
N GLY A 103 -0.88 16.22 8.49
CA GLY A 103 -1.63 15.09 7.94
C GLY A 103 -0.99 13.74 8.27
N LEU A 104 0.34 13.66 8.20
CA LEU A 104 1.06 12.44 8.58
C LEU A 104 0.86 12.11 10.06
N ILE A 105 1.00 13.09 10.95
CA ILE A 105 0.93 12.90 12.40
C ILE A 105 -0.48 12.60 12.89
N PHE A 106 -1.50 13.27 12.34
CA PHE A 106 -2.87 13.18 12.86
C PHE A 106 -3.79 12.23 12.07
N LEU A 107 -3.46 11.90 10.82
CA LEU A 107 -4.22 10.91 10.04
C LEU A 107 -3.43 9.61 9.86
N ALA A 108 -2.26 9.68 9.22
CA ALA A 108 -1.58 8.47 8.76
C ALA A 108 -1.00 7.63 9.91
N ILE A 109 -0.30 8.26 10.86
CA ILE A 109 0.31 7.56 12.00
C ILE A 109 -0.77 6.90 12.88
N PRO A 110 -1.85 7.58 13.31
CA PRO A 110 -2.89 6.96 14.12
C PRO A 110 -3.59 5.81 13.39
N PHE A 111 -3.82 5.94 12.09
CA PHE A 111 -4.36 4.85 11.27
C PHE A 111 -3.44 3.62 11.29
N VAL A 112 -2.13 3.81 11.06
CA VAL A 112 -1.15 2.72 11.10
C VAL A 112 -1.09 2.09 12.49
N VAL A 113 -1.13 2.89 13.56
CA VAL A 113 -1.15 2.38 14.94
C VAL A 113 -2.37 1.50 15.19
N ILE A 114 -3.56 1.94 14.79
CA ILE A 114 -4.79 1.15 14.94
C ILE A 114 -4.68 -0.18 14.20
N VAL A 115 -4.19 -0.16 12.95
CA VAL A 115 -3.99 -1.38 12.16
C VAL A 115 -3.03 -2.33 12.84
N ILE A 116 -1.91 -1.83 13.38
CA ILE A 116 -0.92 -2.67 14.07
C ILE A 116 -1.52 -3.29 15.33
N LEU A 117 -2.22 -2.51 16.16
CA LEU A 117 -2.81 -2.99 17.41
C LEU A 117 -3.81 -4.14 17.15
N HIS A 118 -4.70 -3.99 16.17
CA HIS A 118 -5.70 -5.01 15.88
C HIS A 118 -5.13 -6.20 15.10
N SER A 119 -4.14 -5.97 14.24
CA SER A 119 -3.47 -7.06 13.50
C SER A 119 -2.56 -7.88 14.42
N TYR A 120 -2.01 -7.29 15.48
CA TYR A 120 -1.08 -7.97 16.38
C TYR A 120 -1.74 -9.12 17.13
N ASP A 121 -2.91 -8.89 17.72
CA ASP A 121 -3.62 -9.93 18.46
C ASP A 121 -3.96 -11.12 17.56
N PHE A 122 -4.43 -10.84 16.33
CA PHE A 122 -4.70 -11.87 15.34
C PHE A 122 -3.43 -12.65 14.95
N ALA A 123 -2.33 -11.94 14.65
CA ALA A 123 -1.07 -12.57 14.28
C ALA A 123 -0.46 -13.41 15.42
N TYR A 124 -0.56 -12.93 16.67
CA TYR A 124 -0.08 -13.64 17.84
C TYR A 124 -0.86 -14.93 18.08
N GLU A 125 -2.18 -14.89 17.93
CA GLU A 125 -3.03 -16.06 18.06
C GLU A 125 -2.71 -17.11 16.99
N SER A 126 -2.66 -16.73 15.71
CA SER A 126 -2.29 -17.65 14.62
C SER A 126 -0.91 -18.28 14.80
N TRP A 127 0.09 -17.51 15.28
CA TRP A 127 1.40 -18.06 15.64
C TRP A 127 1.27 -19.08 16.77
N ARG A 128 0.57 -18.73 17.86
CA ARG A 128 0.45 -19.57 19.05
C ARG A 128 -0.18 -20.92 18.73
N VAL A 129 -1.16 -20.97 17.83
CA VAL A 129 -1.83 -22.22 17.44
C VAL A 129 -1.17 -22.94 16.25
N ASN A 130 -0.05 -22.43 15.72
CA ASN A 130 0.59 -22.90 14.49
C ASN A 130 -0.43 -23.08 13.35
N GLU A 131 -1.22 -22.04 13.11
CA GLU A 131 -2.25 -22.09 12.09
C GLU A 131 -1.62 -22.31 10.71
N SER A 132 -2.06 -23.36 10.02
CA SER A 132 -1.65 -23.70 8.65
C SER A 132 -2.89 -23.73 7.78
N SER A 133 -2.85 -23.00 6.67
CA SER A 133 -3.84 -23.18 5.59
C SER A 133 -3.64 -24.57 4.98
N ALA A 134 -4.73 -25.32 4.80
CA ALA A 134 -4.75 -26.66 4.20
C ALA A 134 -4.78 -26.62 2.67
#